data_AF-A0A8J1Z7P8-F1
#
_entry.id   AF-A0A8J1Z7P8-F1
#
_cell.length_a   1.000
_cell.length_b   1.000
_cell.length_c   1.000
_cell.angle_alpha   90.00
_cell.angle_beta   90.00
_cell.angle_gamma   90.00
#
_symmetry.space_group_name_H-M   'P 1'
#
loop_
_entity.id
_entity.type
_entity.pdbx_description
1 polymer ?
#
loop_
_entity_poly.entity_id
_entity_poly.type
_entity_poly.pdbx_seq_one_letter_code
_entity_poly.pdbx_strand_id
1 'polypeptide(L)'
;MASVRVSSTATLSRRLAPHLLRAHNGLQQKSSVCNQTKMSTTTSSSFPPVLPVLTAACSTPVYSGTTSRGAAEDIFFPHRSPPTPSSSSTSKLPFAAARSGTSGGSKSKSFVLTRSCRTRTSTAINMFRNKIGGPPSNYSKNVFQHQTQARSYTSYSELPEEVQMIREQAKQFTEDVLFQTAAKNDVLHTFPKDEIKQLGELGFLGMNVPEKYGGPGMSALAYAVAMEEISRGCPSCGLLLSINNSLYCGGLVYFGSEKQKEEVLPGYLFGEKIGCFALSEPGNGSDAAAAATTAVEKDDHYLLNGTKQWISNSYEGASTLVFATTDKQRKHKGISCFLVPLPNFPDENVAGSFSSSGVKLGQKEDKLGIRASSTAQVIMEDCQIPKENLVGQSGDGFKIAMKLLDGGRIGIAGQALGIAQASLECAVKYANERYAFGEKIGKYYAVHEKLADMDLQIWSARLLTWQAACMKDRGEEFTRASARCKYAASKAATFCANEAIQILGGMGYVSDMPAERYFRDARITEIYEGTSEINKMVIGQKVLKEMTEVDIVLPAHYRAH
;
A
#
# COMPACT_ATOMS: atom_id res chain seq x y z
N MET A 1 25.23 -32.25 43.44
CA MET A 1 25.22 -33.73 43.32
C MET A 1 24.12 -34.13 42.33
N ALA A 2 24.07 -35.42 41.97
CA ALA A 2 23.05 -36.15 41.20
C ALA A 2 21.56 -35.72 41.43
N SER A 3 20.61 -35.99 40.52
CA SER A 3 20.66 -36.55 39.15
C SER A 3 19.32 -36.40 38.40
N VAL A 4 19.42 -36.20 37.07
CA VAL A 4 18.52 -36.63 35.97
C VAL A 4 17.26 -37.45 36.33
N ARG A 5 16.10 -37.01 35.79
CA ARG A 5 15.18 -37.88 35.03
C ARG A 5 14.38 -37.09 33.97
N VAL A 6 14.05 -37.78 32.87
CA VAL A 6 13.44 -37.26 31.64
C VAL A 6 12.43 -38.31 31.15
N SER A 7 11.46 -37.90 30.32
CA SER A 7 10.57 -38.75 29.50
C SER A 7 9.47 -39.55 30.20
N SER A 8 8.23 -39.22 29.85
CA SER A 8 7.44 -40.14 29.02
C SER A 8 6.59 -39.35 28.01
N THR A 9 6.10 -40.02 26.97
CA THR A 9 5.36 -39.40 25.86
C THR A 9 4.06 -40.15 25.55
N ALA A 10 3.15 -39.43 24.88
CA ALA A 10 2.22 -39.90 23.85
C ALA A 10 0.72 -40.14 24.18
N THR A 11 -0.09 -39.48 23.36
CA THR A 11 -1.33 -39.94 22.68
C THR A 11 -2.69 -40.01 23.40
N LEU A 12 -3.68 -39.44 22.67
CA LEU A 12 -5.14 -39.72 22.67
C LEU A 12 -5.96 -39.24 23.90
N SER A 13 -7.22 -38.79 23.78
CA SER A 13 -8.06 -38.54 22.58
C SER A 13 -9.24 -37.59 22.90
N ARG A 14 -9.79 -36.92 21.87
CA ARG A 14 -11.14 -36.29 21.79
C ARG A 14 -11.58 -35.29 22.88
N ARG A 15 -11.80 -34.04 22.44
CA ARG A 15 -13.15 -33.38 22.45
C ARG A 15 -13.12 -32.12 21.59
N LEU A 16 -13.97 -32.08 20.56
CA LEU A 16 -14.26 -30.91 19.72
C LEU A 16 -15.78 -30.78 19.60
N ALA A 17 -16.31 -29.57 19.87
CA ALA A 17 -17.65 -29.08 19.49
C ALA A 17 -18.87 -29.88 20.04
N PRO A 18 -20.14 -29.39 19.93
CA PRO A 18 -20.60 -28.22 19.17
C PRO A 18 -21.45 -27.18 19.94
N HIS A 19 -21.40 -25.92 19.49
CA HIS A 19 -22.42 -24.90 19.74
C HIS A 19 -22.85 -24.23 18.42
N LEU A 20 -23.56 -24.99 17.58
CA LEU A 20 -24.23 -24.49 16.36
C LEU A 20 -25.59 -25.20 16.22
N LEU A 21 -26.66 -24.62 16.77
CA LEU A 21 -28.07 -24.98 16.48
C LEU A 21 -29.07 -24.07 17.24
N ARG A 22 -29.38 -22.88 16.70
CA ARG A 22 -30.59 -22.09 17.06
C ARG A 22 -30.80 -20.85 16.16
N ALA A 23 -31.10 -21.08 14.88
CA ALA A 23 -31.39 -20.00 13.91
C ALA A 23 -32.39 -20.39 12.80
N HIS A 24 -33.44 -21.15 13.13
CA HIS A 24 -34.57 -21.39 12.22
C HIS A 24 -35.87 -21.68 12.98
N ASN A 25 -36.77 -20.68 13.01
CA ASN A 25 -38.25 -20.75 13.13
C ASN A 25 -38.75 -19.38 13.64
N GLY A 26 -39.46 -18.62 12.79
CA GLY A 26 -39.86 -17.25 13.16
C GLY A 26 -40.60 -16.44 12.08
N LEU A 27 -41.29 -17.08 11.13
CA LEU A 27 -42.07 -16.38 10.09
C LEU A 27 -43.43 -17.04 9.88
N GLN A 28 -44.46 -16.53 10.56
CA GLN A 28 -45.84 -16.46 10.07
C GLN A 28 -46.73 -15.62 11.01
N GLN A 29 -47.77 -15.00 10.42
CA GLN A 29 -48.76 -14.11 11.07
C GLN A 29 -48.19 -12.75 11.57
N LYS A 30 -48.90 -11.61 11.53
CA LYS A 30 -50.31 -11.33 11.15
C LYS A 30 -50.44 -10.27 10.05
N SER A 31 -51.62 -10.21 9.43
CA SER A 31 -52.02 -9.23 8.42
C SER A 31 -52.73 -8.00 9.01
N SER A 32 -52.88 -6.96 8.17
CA SER A 32 -54.04 -6.05 8.10
C SER A 32 -54.47 -5.25 9.34
N VAL A 33 -54.30 -3.92 9.27
CA VAL A 33 -55.42 -2.93 9.25
C VAL A 33 -55.03 -1.80 8.27
N CYS A 34 -56.01 -1.16 7.63
CA CYS A 34 -55.81 0.01 6.76
C CYS A 34 -56.87 1.08 7.07
N ASN A 35 -56.48 2.36 7.18
CA ASN A 35 -57.12 3.50 6.49
C ASN A 35 -56.55 4.89 6.90
N GLN A 36 -56.36 5.74 5.89
CA GLN A 36 -56.71 7.18 5.78
C GLN A 36 -56.50 8.11 7.02
N THR A 37 -55.87 9.28 6.87
CA THR A 37 -56.51 10.40 6.15
C THR A 37 -55.58 11.56 5.70
N LYS A 38 -55.91 12.11 4.52
CA LYS A 38 -55.83 13.52 4.06
C LYS A 38 -54.60 14.41 4.31
N MET A 39 -53.92 14.69 3.19
CA MET A 39 -53.68 16.03 2.61
C MET A 39 -53.71 17.29 3.51
N SER A 40 -52.65 18.11 3.39
CA SER A 40 -52.78 19.52 2.99
C SER A 40 -51.59 19.95 2.12
N THR A 41 -51.72 21.04 1.36
CA THR A 41 -50.73 21.56 0.40
C THR A 41 -50.57 23.08 0.57
N THR A 42 -49.75 23.73 -0.27
CA THR A 42 -49.46 25.19 -0.35
C THR A 42 -48.43 25.72 0.68
N THR A 43 -47.53 26.68 0.37
CA THR A 43 -47.14 27.30 -0.93
C THR A 43 -45.71 27.86 -0.93
N SER A 44 -45.15 27.98 -2.15
CA SER A 44 -44.03 28.81 -2.64
C SER A 44 -43.40 29.92 -1.76
N SER A 45 -42.06 29.95 -1.71
CA SER A 45 -41.15 31.13 -1.86
C SER A 45 -39.71 30.75 -1.42
N SER A 46 -38.61 31.39 -1.82
CA SER A 46 -38.24 32.11 -3.06
C SER A 46 -36.70 32.30 -3.08
N PHE A 47 -36.03 32.09 -4.22
CA PHE A 47 -34.57 32.31 -4.34
C PHE A 47 -34.20 33.81 -4.34
N PRO A 48 -33.18 34.25 -3.58
CA PRO A 48 -32.41 35.46 -3.87
C PRO A 48 -31.24 35.16 -4.85
N PRO A 49 -30.72 36.17 -5.59
CA PRO A 49 -29.83 35.96 -6.73
C PRO A 49 -28.33 35.95 -6.40
N VAL A 50 -27.54 35.45 -7.36
CA VAL A 50 -26.07 35.59 -7.41
C VAL A 50 -25.68 37.04 -7.75
N LEU A 51 -24.66 37.56 -7.07
CA LEU A 51 -23.96 38.82 -7.36
C LEU A 51 -22.43 38.58 -7.39
N PRO A 52 -21.63 39.46 -8.03
CA PRO A 52 -20.53 38.98 -8.87
C PRO A 52 -19.14 38.91 -8.22
N VAL A 53 -18.23 38.30 -8.97
CA VAL A 53 -16.78 38.26 -8.72
C VAL A 53 -16.21 39.66 -8.44
N LEU A 54 -15.61 39.82 -7.27
CA LEU A 54 -14.74 40.96 -6.94
C LEU A 54 -13.28 40.55 -7.15
N THR A 55 -12.61 41.19 -8.10
CA THR A 55 -11.20 40.95 -8.43
C THR A 55 -10.28 41.58 -7.39
N ALA A 56 -9.86 40.78 -6.40
CA ALA A 56 -8.80 41.16 -5.47
C ALA A 56 -7.43 41.12 -6.18
N ALA A 57 -6.86 42.29 -6.50
CA ALA A 57 -5.53 42.40 -7.08
C ALA A 57 -4.45 42.24 -6.00
N CYS A 58 -3.51 41.31 -6.18
CA CYS A 58 -2.37 41.14 -5.28
C CYS A 58 -1.40 42.33 -5.38
N SER A 59 -1.43 43.23 -4.39
CA SER A 59 -0.40 44.26 -4.22
C SER A 59 0.87 43.65 -3.64
N THR A 60 1.91 43.49 -4.47
CA THR A 60 3.25 43.10 -4.00
C THR A 60 3.98 44.29 -3.33
N PRO A 61 4.59 44.11 -2.15
CA PRO A 61 5.42 45.14 -1.57
C PRO A 61 6.77 45.20 -2.29
N VAL A 62 7.09 46.35 -2.87
CA VAL A 62 8.45 46.66 -3.34
C VAL A 62 9.36 46.88 -2.14
N TYR A 63 10.56 46.30 -2.15
CA TYR A 63 11.64 46.69 -1.24
C TYR A 63 12.91 47.03 -2.01
N SER A 64 13.58 48.10 -1.58
CA SER A 64 14.77 48.66 -2.22
C SER A 64 16.00 47.79 -2.00
N GLY A 65 16.78 47.57 -3.07
CA GLY A 65 18.05 46.83 -2.98
C GLY A 65 19.25 47.68 -2.53
N THR A 66 20.34 47.01 -2.21
CA THR A 66 21.69 47.58 -2.06
C THR A 66 22.69 46.77 -2.89
N THR A 67 23.71 47.46 -3.42
CA THR A 67 24.59 46.94 -4.48
C THR A 67 25.88 46.31 -3.97
N SER A 68 26.35 45.26 -4.63
CA SER A 68 27.78 44.96 -4.81
C SER A 68 28.04 44.44 -6.24
N ARG A 69 29.29 44.51 -6.70
CA ARG A 69 29.70 44.21 -8.10
C ARG A 69 30.55 42.95 -8.18
N GLY A 70 30.44 42.20 -9.29
CA GLY A 70 31.36 41.14 -9.69
C GLY A 70 31.19 40.84 -11.19
N ALA A 71 32.29 40.46 -11.88
CA ALA A 71 32.26 40.05 -13.29
C ALA A 71 31.49 38.71 -13.45
N ALA A 72 30.74 38.41 -14.52
CA ALA A 72 30.84 38.74 -15.96
C ALA A 72 31.85 37.87 -16.73
N GLU A 73 31.36 36.78 -17.33
CA GLU A 73 31.94 36.14 -18.52
C GLU A 73 30.82 35.35 -19.25
N ASP A 74 30.53 35.69 -20.50
CA ASP A 74 29.49 35.06 -21.33
C ASP A 74 30.09 33.99 -22.25
N ILE A 75 29.48 32.79 -22.30
CA ILE A 75 29.81 31.77 -23.31
C ILE A 75 28.56 31.37 -24.10
N PHE A 76 28.51 31.84 -25.35
CA PHE A 76 27.45 31.56 -26.31
C PHE A 76 27.60 30.15 -26.92
N PHE A 77 26.52 29.37 -26.97
CA PHE A 77 26.41 28.15 -27.78
C PHE A 77 25.17 28.22 -28.70
N PRO A 78 25.31 28.13 -30.03
CA PRO A 78 24.18 28.23 -30.95
C PRO A 78 23.44 26.89 -31.12
N HIS A 79 22.11 26.96 -31.16
CA HIS A 79 21.26 25.82 -31.52
C HIS A 79 21.51 25.32 -32.95
N ARG A 80 21.27 24.01 -33.17
CA ARG A 80 20.98 23.46 -34.50
C ARG A 80 19.60 22.80 -34.51
N SER A 81 18.87 23.00 -35.60
CA SER A 81 17.59 22.36 -35.90
C SER A 81 17.71 21.55 -37.21
N PRO A 82 16.86 20.53 -37.45
CA PRO A 82 17.09 19.54 -38.51
C PRO A 82 16.67 20.01 -39.91
N PRO A 83 17.21 19.39 -40.99
CA PRO A 83 16.84 19.69 -42.36
C PRO A 83 15.51 19.04 -42.80
N THR A 84 14.73 19.76 -43.62
CA THR A 84 13.54 19.26 -44.32
C THR A 84 13.89 18.64 -45.68
N PRO A 85 13.11 17.65 -46.19
CA PRO A 85 13.38 16.98 -47.46
C PRO A 85 13.01 17.82 -48.70
N SER A 86 13.69 17.55 -49.82
CA SER A 86 13.48 18.20 -51.13
C SER A 86 12.44 17.50 -52.01
N SER A 87 11.78 18.26 -52.90
CA SER A 87 10.63 17.81 -53.70
C SER A 87 10.89 17.70 -55.22
N SER A 88 10.49 16.59 -55.85
CA SER A 88 10.17 16.43 -57.29
C SER A 88 9.79 14.97 -57.58
N SER A 89 8.90 14.60 -58.52
CA SER A 89 8.04 15.37 -59.43
C SER A 89 6.96 14.47 -60.06
N THR A 90 5.80 15.03 -60.43
CA THR A 90 4.79 14.50 -61.40
C THR A 90 4.15 13.12 -61.12
N SER A 91 2.88 12.83 -61.47
CA SER A 91 2.03 13.39 -62.53
C SER A 91 0.54 13.52 -62.11
N LYS A 92 -0.41 13.56 -63.05
CA LYS A 92 -1.78 14.12 -62.88
C LYS A 92 -2.92 13.11 -63.11
N LEU A 93 -3.92 13.11 -62.21
CA LEU A 93 -5.36 12.89 -62.45
C LEU A 93 -5.82 11.47 -62.93
N PRO A 94 -7.13 11.15 -62.95
CA PRO A 94 -8.11 11.31 -61.86
C PRO A 94 -9.06 10.08 -61.66
N PHE A 95 -9.94 10.17 -60.65
CA PHE A 95 -11.30 9.59 -60.52
C PHE A 95 -11.70 8.35 -61.35
N ALA A 96 -12.05 7.26 -60.64
CA ALA A 96 -13.30 6.50 -60.86
C ALA A 96 -13.64 5.64 -59.62
N ALA A 97 -14.93 5.37 -59.40
CA ALA A 97 -15.40 4.40 -58.40
C ALA A 97 -16.39 3.42 -59.04
N ALA A 98 -16.24 2.12 -58.74
CA ALA A 98 -17.16 1.07 -59.19
C ALA A 98 -17.24 -0.05 -58.14
N ARG A 99 -18.35 -0.80 -58.13
CA ARG A 99 -18.66 -1.89 -57.16
C ARG A 99 -18.71 -3.27 -57.87
N SER A 100 -18.73 -4.32 -57.03
CA SER A 100 -19.30 -5.66 -57.29
C SER A 100 -18.48 -6.67 -58.12
N GLY A 101 -18.83 -7.98 -58.03
CA GLY A 101 -18.47 -8.95 -59.08
C GLY A 101 -17.85 -10.32 -58.70
N THR A 102 -18.35 -11.01 -57.66
CA THR A 102 -18.40 -12.49 -57.47
C THR A 102 -17.65 -13.49 -58.39
N SER A 103 -17.21 -14.62 -57.79
CA SER A 103 -16.79 -15.93 -58.39
C SER A 103 -15.35 -16.04 -58.93
N GLY A 104 -14.70 -17.23 -58.99
CA GLY A 104 -15.05 -18.53 -58.36
C GLY A 104 -14.22 -19.75 -58.86
N GLY A 105 -13.54 -20.47 -57.94
CA GLY A 105 -12.85 -21.76 -58.20
C GLY A 105 -11.52 -21.67 -58.98
N SER A 106 -10.76 -22.75 -59.25
CA SER A 106 -10.61 -24.09 -58.60
C SER A 106 -9.42 -24.87 -59.24
N LYS A 107 -8.83 -25.87 -58.54
CA LYS A 107 -7.83 -26.89 -59.03
C LYS A 107 -6.39 -26.39 -59.35
N SER A 108 -5.32 -27.21 -59.40
CA SER A 108 -4.93 -28.47 -58.70
C SER A 108 -3.46 -28.89 -59.03
N LYS A 109 -2.94 -29.96 -58.35
CA LYS A 109 -1.65 -30.69 -58.55
C LYS A 109 -0.38 -30.01 -57.97
N SER A 110 0.60 -30.64 -57.26
CA SER A 110 0.96 -32.02 -56.83
C SER A 110 2.13 -32.73 -57.58
N PHE A 111 2.84 -33.64 -56.88
CA PHE A 111 4.07 -34.40 -57.23
C PHE A 111 5.38 -33.54 -57.32
N VAL A 112 6.62 -33.98 -57.04
CA VAL A 112 7.32 -35.27 -56.70
C VAL A 112 8.32 -34.98 -55.54
N LEU A 113 8.71 -35.80 -54.53
CA LEU A 113 8.59 -37.24 -54.15
C LEU A 113 9.74 -38.21 -54.56
N THR A 114 10.90 -38.17 -53.87
CA THR A 114 12.01 -39.17 -53.95
C THR A 114 12.42 -39.75 -52.57
N ARG A 115 13.17 -40.88 -52.57
CA ARG A 115 13.44 -41.74 -51.39
C ARG A 115 14.92 -42.17 -51.28
N SER A 116 15.32 -42.63 -50.08
CA SER A 116 16.48 -43.51 -49.79
C SER A 116 17.88 -42.85 -49.88
N CYS A 117 18.96 -43.38 -49.27
CA CYS A 117 19.16 -44.70 -48.63
C CYS A 117 20.06 -44.65 -47.36
N ARG A 118 20.37 -45.84 -46.81
CA ARG A 118 21.32 -46.14 -45.70
C ARG A 118 22.79 -46.06 -46.22
N THR A 119 23.90 -46.21 -45.45
CA THR A 119 24.16 -46.96 -44.20
C THR A 119 25.45 -46.46 -43.48
N ARG A 120 25.70 -46.92 -42.23
CA ARG A 120 26.95 -46.74 -41.45
C ARG A 120 28.16 -47.47 -42.05
N THR A 121 29.39 -47.02 -41.72
CA THR A 121 30.41 -47.74 -40.87
C THR A 121 31.71 -46.92 -40.67
N SER A 122 32.56 -47.35 -39.72
CA SER A 122 34.03 -47.09 -39.64
C SER A 122 34.50 -45.68 -39.20
N THR A 123 35.56 -45.47 -38.39
CA THR A 123 36.33 -46.31 -37.43
C THR A 123 36.99 -45.40 -36.36
N ALA A 124 37.39 -45.99 -35.24
CA ALA A 124 37.97 -45.38 -34.04
C ALA A 124 39.12 -44.36 -34.21
N ILE A 125 39.15 -43.40 -33.29
CA ILE A 125 40.34 -43.01 -32.49
C ILE A 125 39.87 -42.88 -31.03
N ASN A 126 40.36 -43.71 -30.11
CA ASN A 126 40.23 -43.49 -28.66
C ASN A 126 41.20 -44.36 -27.85
N MET A 127 42.42 -43.86 -27.59
CA MET A 127 43.30 -44.38 -26.52
C MET A 127 44.29 -43.29 -26.07
N PHE A 128 44.08 -42.73 -24.89
CA PHE A 128 45.14 -42.60 -23.88
C PHE A 128 44.52 -42.40 -22.48
N ARG A 129 44.81 -43.35 -21.58
CA ARG A 129 44.88 -43.31 -20.10
C ARG A 129 44.39 -42.03 -19.36
N ASN A 130 43.70 -42.11 -18.22
CA ASN A 130 43.89 -43.05 -17.09
C ASN A 130 42.69 -43.03 -16.09
N LYS A 131 42.74 -43.96 -15.10
CA LYS A 131 42.16 -43.98 -13.72
C LYS A 131 41.36 -42.72 -13.27
N ILE A 132 40.24 -42.80 -12.55
CA ILE A 132 39.90 -43.61 -11.35
C ILE A 132 38.42 -44.10 -11.42
N GLY A 133 38.04 -45.12 -10.64
CA GLY A 133 36.75 -45.83 -10.75
C GLY A 133 35.51 -45.09 -10.21
N GLY A 134 34.33 -45.52 -10.69
CA GLY A 134 33.02 -45.09 -10.20
C GLY A 134 32.22 -46.25 -9.54
N PRO A 135 31.18 -45.95 -8.75
CA PRO A 135 30.35 -46.95 -8.06
C PRO A 135 29.37 -47.67 -9.01
N PRO A 136 28.88 -48.87 -8.65
CA PRO A 136 28.02 -49.67 -9.52
C PRO A 136 26.61 -49.10 -9.66
N SER A 137 26.14 -48.95 -10.89
CA SER A 137 24.79 -48.49 -11.20
C SER A 137 23.74 -49.60 -11.04
N ASN A 138 23.03 -49.62 -9.92
CA ASN A 138 21.84 -50.45 -9.74
C ASN A 138 20.86 -49.78 -8.76
N TYR A 139 20.05 -48.84 -9.24
CA TYR A 139 18.81 -48.45 -8.55
C TYR A 139 17.66 -48.18 -9.52
N SER A 140 16.48 -48.59 -9.08
CA SER A 140 15.25 -48.82 -9.83
C SER A 140 14.83 -47.76 -10.87
N LYS A 141 14.48 -48.23 -12.08
CA LYS A 141 13.51 -47.52 -12.93
C LYS A 141 12.12 -47.69 -12.32
N ASN A 142 11.62 -46.73 -11.53
CA ASN A 142 10.18 -46.46 -11.31
C ASN A 142 9.91 -45.32 -10.29
N VAL A 143 10.15 -44.06 -10.66
CA VAL A 143 9.31 -42.92 -10.22
C VAL A 143 9.25 -41.87 -11.34
N PHE A 144 8.28 -42.02 -12.23
CA PHE A 144 7.79 -40.92 -13.09
C PHE A 144 6.26 -40.95 -13.06
N GLN A 145 5.69 -40.71 -11.88
CA GLN A 145 4.30 -40.29 -11.80
C GLN A 145 4.18 -38.90 -12.43
N HIS A 146 3.17 -38.70 -13.29
CA HIS A 146 2.85 -37.39 -13.83
C HIS A 146 2.28 -36.49 -12.73
N GLN A 147 3.16 -35.82 -11.98
CA GLN A 147 2.81 -34.53 -11.42
C GLN A 147 2.62 -33.56 -12.59
N THR A 148 1.37 -33.16 -12.84
CA THR A 148 1.06 -31.96 -13.61
C THR A 148 1.57 -30.75 -12.84
N GLN A 149 2.85 -30.41 -13.02
CA GLN A 149 3.41 -29.16 -12.55
C GLN A 149 2.69 -28.00 -13.26
N ALA A 150 1.64 -27.48 -12.62
CA ALA A 150 1.30 -26.08 -12.76
C ALA A 150 2.58 -25.29 -12.48
N ARG A 151 3.01 -24.45 -13.44
CA ARG A 151 4.29 -23.74 -13.35
C ARG A 151 4.25 -22.84 -12.12
N SER A 152 5.09 -23.11 -11.12
CA SER A 152 5.26 -22.19 -9.99
C SER A 152 5.88 -20.90 -10.53
N TYR A 153 5.05 -19.87 -10.65
CA TYR A 153 5.43 -18.49 -10.94
C TYR A 153 5.73 -17.71 -9.65
N THR A 154 5.78 -18.40 -8.51
CA THR A 154 5.47 -17.84 -7.20
C THR A 154 6.55 -18.18 -6.20
N SER A 155 7.52 -17.27 -5.98
CA SER A 155 8.47 -17.41 -4.86
C SER A 155 7.79 -17.37 -3.49
N TYR A 156 6.48 -17.05 -3.44
CA TYR A 156 5.62 -17.27 -2.28
C TYR A 156 5.68 -18.70 -1.72
N SER A 157 6.03 -19.73 -2.53
CA SER A 157 6.25 -21.09 -2.01
C SER A 157 7.49 -21.25 -1.13
N GLU A 158 8.37 -20.24 -1.08
CA GLU A 158 9.55 -20.16 -0.22
C GLU A 158 9.26 -19.44 1.12
N LEU A 159 8.06 -18.88 1.29
CA LEU A 159 7.61 -18.29 2.54
C LEU A 159 7.30 -19.37 3.59
N PRO A 160 7.37 -19.08 4.90
CA PRO A 160 6.89 -19.99 5.94
C PRO A 160 5.43 -20.40 5.74
N GLU A 161 5.08 -21.64 6.09
CA GLU A 161 3.73 -22.22 5.89
C GLU A 161 2.62 -21.35 6.48
N GLU A 162 2.81 -20.81 7.69
CA GLU A 162 1.93 -19.83 8.33
C GLU A 162 1.67 -18.60 7.43
N VAL A 163 2.73 -18.02 6.84
CA VAL A 163 2.63 -16.86 5.95
C VAL A 163 1.93 -17.22 4.64
N GLN A 164 2.10 -18.44 4.14
CA GLN A 164 1.35 -18.93 2.97
C GLN A 164 -0.15 -19.09 3.28
N MET A 165 -0.50 -19.58 4.48
CA MET A 165 -1.90 -19.67 4.93
C MET A 165 -2.55 -18.29 5.08
N ILE A 166 -1.87 -17.36 5.76
CA ILE A 166 -2.32 -15.96 5.91
C ILE A 166 -2.49 -15.28 4.55
N ARG A 167 -1.57 -15.55 3.59
CA ARG A 167 -1.70 -15.05 2.22
C ARG A 167 -2.95 -15.58 1.54
N GLU A 168 -3.20 -16.89 1.55
CA GLU A 168 -4.35 -17.46 0.84
C GLU A 168 -5.68 -17.02 1.46
N GLN A 169 -5.75 -16.85 2.78
CA GLN A 169 -6.91 -16.27 3.46
C GLN A 169 -7.16 -14.80 3.05
N ALA A 170 -6.11 -13.97 3.02
CA ALA A 170 -6.18 -12.57 2.58
C ALA A 170 -6.56 -12.44 1.10
N LYS A 171 -6.01 -13.32 0.26
CA LYS A 171 -6.33 -13.45 -1.17
C LYS A 171 -7.78 -13.88 -1.39
N GLN A 172 -8.26 -14.90 -0.68
CA GLN A 172 -9.65 -15.36 -0.83
C GLN A 172 -10.63 -14.24 -0.47
N PHE A 173 -10.45 -13.58 0.68
CA PHE A 173 -11.29 -12.44 1.06
C PHE A 173 -11.23 -11.29 0.04
N THR A 174 -10.07 -11.08 -0.57
CA THR A 174 -9.88 -10.10 -1.65
C THR A 174 -10.69 -10.43 -2.89
N GLU A 175 -10.67 -11.70 -3.31
CA GLU A 175 -11.33 -12.21 -4.51
C GLU A 175 -12.85 -12.31 -4.34
N ASP A 176 -13.31 -12.83 -3.19
CA ASP A 176 -14.72 -13.04 -2.86
C ASP A 176 -15.45 -11.74 -2.47
N VAL A 177 -14.78 -10.80 -1.79
CA VAL A 177 -15.41 -9.58 -1.21
C VAL A 177 -14.87 -8.29 -1.83
N LEU A 178 -13.57 -7.99 -1.68
CA LEU A 178 -13.06 -6.64 -1.95
C LEU A 178 -13.15 -6.23 -3.43
N PHE A 179 -12.94 -7.16 -4.37
CA PHE A 179 -13.15 -6.89 -5.79
C PHE A 179 -14.60 -6.51 -6.13
N GLN A 180 -15.58 -6.95 -5.33
CA GLN A 180 -17.00 -6.68 -5.57
C GLN A 180 -17.44 -5.30 -5.04
N THR A 181 -16.80 -4.79 -3.97
CA THR A 181 -17.22 -3.55 -3.30
C THR A 181 -16.36 -2.33 -3.61
N ALA A 182 -15.05 -2.50 -3.86
CA ALA A 182 -14.09 -1.40 -3.89
C ALA A 182 -14.40 -0.30 -4.92
N ALA A 183 -14.99 -0.64 -6.08
CA ALA A 183 -15.37 0.35 -7.10
C ALA A 183 -16.55 1.23 -6.64
N LYS A 184 -17.58 0.62 -6.04
CA LYS A 184 -18.72 1.33 -5.44
C LYS A 184 -18.28 2.24 -4.30
N ASN A 185 -17.40 1.75 -3.43
CA ASN A 185 -16.94 2.49 -2.25
C ASN A 185 -16.05 3.70 -2.63
N ASP A 186 -15.20 3.59 -3.65
CA ASP A 186 -14.45 4.74 -4.21
C ASP A 186 -15.40 5.79 -4.81
N VAL A 187 -16.33 5.39 -5.68
CA VAL A 187 -17.28 6.31 -6.33
C VAL A 187 -18.16 7.06 -5.33
N LEU A 188 -18.62 6.38 -4.28
CA LEU A 188 -19.50 6.95 -3.25
C LEU A 188 -18.75 7.54 -2.04
N HIS A 189 -17.41 7.53 -2.01
CA HIS A 189 -16.58 7.92 -0.85
C HIS A 189 -17.00 7.20 0.45
N THR A 190 -17.50 5.98 0.34
CA THR A 190 -18.15 5.24 1.44
C THR A 190 -17.12 4.45 2.23
N PHE A 191 -17.11 4.63 3.55
CA PHE A 191 -16.26 3.83 4.44
C PHE A 191 -16.68 2.34 4.42
N PRO A 192 -15.75 1.40 4.14
CA PRO A 192 -16.05 -0.02 3.97
C PRO A 192 -16.24 -0.74 5.31
N LYS A 193 -17.31 -0.39 6.04
CA LYS A 193 -17.53 -0.83 7.43
C LYS A 193 -17.63 -2.35 7.55
N ASP A 194 -18.41 -2.97 6.69
CA ASP A 194 -18.71 -4.40 6.79
C ASP A 194 -17.48 -5.22 6.39
N GLU A 195 -16.70 -4.74 5.43
CA GLU A 195 -15.43 -5.36 5.04
C GLU A 195 -14.36 -5.21 6.14
N ILE A 196 -14.24 -4.05 6.77
CA ILE A 196 -13.29 -3.81 7.87
C ILE A 196 -13.65 -4.64 9.12
N LYS A 197 -14.95 -4.86 9.40
CA LYS A 197 -15.37 -5.78 10.46
C LYS A 197 -14.99 -7.22 10.16
N GLN A 198 -15.29 -7.72 8.95
CA GLN A 198 -14.88 -9.07 8.53
C GLN A 198 -13.36 -9.25 8.54
N LEU A 199 -12.59 -8.24 8.13
CA LEU A 199 -11.13 -8.25 8.22
C LEU A 199 -10.63 -8.34 9.67
N GLY A 200 -11.32 -7.72 10.63
CA GLY A 200 -11.07 -7.90 12.06
C GLY A 200 -11.43 -9.30 12.57
N GLU A 201 -12.60 -9.82 12.19
CA GLU A 201 -13.04 -11.19 12.52
C GLU A 201 -12.10 -12.27 11.96
N LEU A 202 -11.39 -11.99 10.85
CA LEU A 202 -10.35 -12.83 10.26
C LEU A 202 -8.95 -12.61 10.86
N GLY A 203 -8.77 -11.63 11.77
CA GLY A 203 -7.50 -11.36 12.47
C GLY A 203 -6.54 -10.39 11.76
N PHE A 204 -6.95 -9.69 10.70
CA PHE A 204 -6.10 -8.74 9.96
C PHE A 204 -5.97 -7.35 10.63
N LEU A 205 -6.76 -7.06 11.66
CA LEU A 205 -6.59 -5.86 12.49
C LEU A 205 -5.78 -6.20 13.74
N GLY A 206 -4.64 -5.53 13.91
CA GLY A 206 -3.74 -5.78 15.04
C GLY A 206 -2.91 -7.06 14.90
N MET A 207 -2.56 -7.48 13.68
CA MET A 207 -1.80 -8.71 13.39
C MET A 207 -0.55 -8.89 14.25
N ASN A 208 0.24 -7.83 14.46
CA ASN A 208 1.46 -7.86 15.28
C ASN A 208 1.21 -7.61 16.80
N VAL A 209 -0.04 -7.58 17.26
CA VAL A 209 -0.37 -7.44 18.69
C VAL A 209 -0.19 -8.80 19.38
N PRO A 210 0.57 -8.89 20.49
CA PRO A 210 0.78 -10.15 21.20
C PRO A 210 -0.52 -10.78 21.74
N GLU A 211 -0.53 -12.11 21.82
CA GLU A 211 -1.62 -12.93 22.39
C GLU A 211 -2.06 -12.48 23.79
N LYS A 212 -1.11 -12.00 24.62
CA LYS A 212 -1.42 -11.50 25.97
C LYS A 212 -2.29 -10.24 26.02
N TYR A 213 -2.55 -9.60 24.87
CA TYR A 213 -3.50 -8.50 24.70
C TYR A 213 -4.63 -8.86 23.72
N GLY A 214 -4.86 -10.15 23.46
CA GLY A 214 -5.91 -10.66 22.58
C GLY A 214 -5.59 -10.66 21.08
N GLY A 215 -4.41 -10.18 20.66
CA GLY A 215 -3.99 -10.17 19.26
C GLY A 215 -3.44 -11.53 18.78
N PRO A 216 -3.34 -11.77 17.47
CA PRO A 216 -2.91 -13.06 16.92
C PRO A 216 -1.38 -13.26 16.87
N GLY A 217 -0.58 -12.31 17.37
CA GLY A 217 0.88 -12.47 17.54
C GLY A 217 1.70 -12.65 16.25
N MET A 218 1.12 -12.44 15.07
CA MET A 218 1.71 -12.73 13.77
C MET A 218 2.97 -11.90 13.48
N SER A 219 3.85 -12.43 12.63
CA SER A 219 5.07 -11.75 12.16
C SER A 219 4.79 -10.49 11.32
N ALA A 220 5.77 -9.58 11.26
CA ALA A 220 5.77 -8.45 10.34
C ALA A 220 5.83 -8.90 8.88
N LEU A 221 6.44 -10.06 8.58
CA LEU A 221 6.37 -10.69 7.26
C LEU A 221 4.93 -11.11 6.89
N ALA A 222 4.21 -11.78 7.79
CA ALA A 222 2.80 -12.12 7.60
C ALA A 222 1.93 -10.88 7.38
N TYR A 223 2.15 -9.83 8.19
CA TYR A 223 1.52 -8.52 7.99
C TYR A 223 1.81 -7.92 6.60
N ALA A 224 3.07 -7.86 6.18
CA ALA A 224 3.44 -7.29 4.88
C ALA A 224 2.78 -8.04 3.69
N VAL A 225 2.69 -9.36 3.77
CA VAL A 225 2.05 -10.20 2.73
C VAL A 225 0.53 -10.06 2.73
N ALA A 226 -0.12 -9.99 3.90
CA ALA A 226 -1.55 -9.71 3.99
C ALA A 226 -1.90 -8.31 3.48
N MET A 227 -1.08 -7.29 3.80
CA MET A 227 -1.26 -5.93 3.29
C MET A 227 -1.20 -5.86 1.77
N GLU A 228 -0.36 -6.69 1.13
CA GLU A 228 -0.25 -6.79 -0.33
C GLU A 228 -1.53 -7.36 -0.96
N GLU A 229 -2.00 -8.53 -0.53
CA GLU A 229 -3.23 -9.13 -1.08
C GLU A 229 -4.46 -8.25 -0.83
N ILE A 230 -4.67 -7.74 0.39
CA ILE A 230 -5.84 -6.92 0.72
C ILE A 230 -5.87 -5.63 -0.12
N SER A 231 -4.71 -5.03 -0.38
CA SER A 231 -4.61 -3.81 -1.17
C SER A 231 -4.69 -4.05 -2.68
N ARG A 232 -4.46 -5.30 -3.14
CA ARG A 232 -4.77 -5.74 -4.51
C ARG A 232 -6.28 -5.58 -4.80
N GLY A 233 -7.12 -5.87 -3.80
CA GLY A 233 -8.57 -5.62 -3.85
C GLY A 233 -8.96 -4.17 -3.64
N CYS A 234 -8.64 -3.63 -2.47
CA CYS A 234 -9.07 -2.30 -2.04
C CYS A 234 -7.94 -1.54 -1.32
N PRO A 235 -7.23 -0.63 -2.01
CA PRO A 235 -6.17 0.19 -1.41
C PRO A 235 -6.64 1.06 -0.26
N SER A 236 -7.93 1.42 -0.22
CA SER A 236 -8.53 2.13 0.92
C SER A 236 -8.61 1.23 2.15
N CYS A 237 -9.10 -0.02 2.04
CA CYS A 237 -9.06 -0.98 3.14
C CYS A 237 -7.62 -1.20 3.63
N GLY A 238 -6.67 -1.31 2.69
CA GLY A 238 -5.24 -1.36 2.98
C GLY A 238 -4.74 -0.21 3.85
N LEU A 239 -5.14 1.03 3.56
CA LEU A 239 -4.75 2.18 4.40
C LEU A 239 -5.37 2.11 5.80
N LEU A 240 -6.68 1.83 5.90
CA LEU A 240 -7.41 1.74 7.17
C LEU A 240 -6.75 0.68 8.10
N LEU A 241 -6.48 -0.51 7.55
CA LEU A 241 -5.75 -1.60 8.20
C LEU A 241 -4.34 -1.19 8.61
N SER A 242 -3.58 -0.55 7.71
CA SER A 242 -2.19 -0.20 7.96
C SER A 242 -2.07 0.78 9.13
N ILE A 243 -2.88 1.83 9.17
CA ILE A 243 -2.89 2.81 10.27
C ILE A 243 -3.21 2.13 11.60
N ASN A 244 -4.25 1.28 11.62
CA ASN A 244 -4.66 0.59 12.84
C ASN A 244 -3.58 -0.38 13.34
N ASN A 245 -3.00 -1.19 12.45
CA ASN A 245 -1.94 -2.14 12.77
C ASN A 245 -0.63 -1.46 13.23
N SER A 246 0.00 -0.68 12.34
CA SER A 246 1.40 -0.27 12.52
C SER A 246 1.59 1.04 13.27
N LEU A 247 0.66 1.99 13.13
CA LEU A 247 0.78 3.29 13.78
C LEU A 247 0.08 3.32 15.14
N TYR A 248 -1.20 2.90 15.18
CA TYR A 248 -2.00 2.96 16.41
C TYR A 248 -1.71 1.80 17.37
N CYS A 249 -2.03 0.56 17.01
CA CYS A 249 -1.78 -0.61 17.87
C CYS A 249 -0.28 -0.80 18.10
N GLY A 250 0.57 -0.58 17.08
CA GLY A 250 2.02 -0.54 17.23
C GLY A 250 2.49 0.51 18.26
N GLY A 251 1.87 1.70 18.29
CA GLY A 251 2.16 2.73 19.27
C GLY A 251 1.92 2.27 20.71
N LEU A 252 0.74 1.67 20.95
CA LEU A 252 0.39 1.12 22.26
C LEU A 252 1.26 -0.08 22.65
N VAL A 253 1.50 -1.03 21.74
CA VAL A 253 2.35 -2.22 22.00
C VAL A 253 3.79 -1.83 22.39
N TYR A 254 4.42 -0.92 21.66
CA TYR A 254 5.82 -0.55 21.90
C TYR A 254 6.03 0.52 22.98
N PHE A 255 5.09 1.45 23.17
CA PHE A 255 5.29 2.64 24.01
C PHE A 255 4.22 2.88 25.06
N GLY A 256 3.12 2.14 25.05
CA GLY A 256 2.09 2.25 26.08
C GLY A 256 2.54 1.73 27.44
N SER A 257 1.84 2.13 28.50
CA SER A 257 1.85 1.43 29.79
C SER A 257 1.16 0.07 29.66
N GLU A 258 1.39 -0.86 30.60
CA GLU A 258 0.67 -2.14 30.56
C GLU A 258 -0.85 -1.94 30.73
N LYS A 259 -1.30 -0.99 31.57
CA LYS A 259 -2.71 -0.57 31.67
C LYS A 259 -3.28 -0.14 30.30
N GLN A 260 -2.60 0.75 29.59
CA GLN A 260 -3.03 1.18 28.24
C GLN A 260 -3.11 0.00 27.26
N LYS A 261 -2.22 -0.98 27.36
CA LYS A 261 -2.24 -2.16 26.47
C LYS A 261 -3.38 -3.11 26.81
N GLU A 262 -3.61 -3.38 28.10
CA GLU A 262 -4.64 -4.29 28.58
C GLU A 262 -6.06 -3.73 28.38
N GLU A 263 -6.27 -2.43 28.63
CA GLU A 263 -7.59 -1.80 28.52
C GLU A 263 -7.93 -1.35 27.09
N VAL A 264 -6.95 -0.87 26.30
CA VAL A 264 -7.26 -0.25 25.00
C VAL A 264 -7.12 -1.21 23.83
N LEU A 265 -6.02 -1.98 23.72
CA LEU A 265 -5.73 -2.79 22.50
C LEU A 265 -6.88 -3.73 22.08
N PRO A 266 -7.55 -4.49 22.97
CA PRO A 266 -8.55 -5.48 22.56
C PRO A 266 -9.69 -4.92 21.70
N GLY A 267 -10.09 -3.66 21.92
CA GLY A 267 -11.18 -3.02 21.17
C GLY A 267 -10.86 -2.75 19.69
N TYR A 268 -9.59 -2.81 19.28
CA TYR A 268 -9.11 -2.42 17.95
C TYR A 268 -8.71 -3.63 17.09
N LEU A 269 -9.02 -4.85 17.54
CA LEU A 269 -8.64 -6.11 16.89
C LEU A 269 -9.75 -6.70 16.00
N PHE A 270 -11.02 -6.44 16.34
CA PHE A 270 -12.19 -7.06 15.69
C PHE A 270 -12.98 -6.10 14.78
N GLY A 271 -12.45 -4.90 14.49
CA GLY A 271 -13.07 -3.91 13.61
C GLY A 271 -14.27 -3.16 14.22
N GLU A 272 -14.50 -3.30 15.53
CA GLU A 272 -15.49 -2.51 16.27
C GLU A 272 -15.03 -1.06 16.47
N LYS A 273 -13.74 -0.89 16.81
CA LYS A 273 -13.02 0.39 16.83
C LYS A 273 -11.86 0.33 15.84
N ILE A 274 -11.51 1.47 15.25
CA ILE A 274 -10.23 1.68 14.58
C ILE A 274 -9.53 2.92 15.14
N GLY A 275 -8.20 2.93 15.10
CA GLY A 275 -7.38 4.04 15.57
C GLY A 275 -6.90 4.97 14.46
N CYS A 276 -6.46 6.16 14.84
CA CYS A 276 -5.86 7.15 13.93
C CYS A 276 -4.50 7.65 14.44
N PHE A 277 -3.70 8.28 13.57
CA PHE A 277 -2.38 8.82 13.91
C PHE A 277 -2.27 10.29 13.52
N ALA A 278 -2.08 11.18 14.49
CA ALA A 278 -2.26 12.62 14.36
C ALA A 278 -0.96 13.40 14.63
N LEU A 279 -0.04 13.30 13.66
CA LEU A 279 1.26 13.99 13.67
C LEU A 279 1.23 15.33 12.92
N SER A 280 0.84 15.32 11.65
CA SER A 280 0.94 16.46 10.72
C SER A 280 -0.05 17.60 11.04
N GLU A 281 0.34 18.83 10.70
CA GLU A 281 -0.44 20.05 10.92
C GLU A 281 -0.46 20.89 9.62
N PRO A 282 -1.33 21.91 9.48
CA PRO A 282 -1.38 22.75 8.28
C PRO A 282 -0.05 23.43 7.93
N GLY A 283 0.78 23.73 8.94
CA GLY A 283 2.11 24.34 8.77
C GLY A 283 3.25 23.35 8.57
N ASN A 284 3.09 22.06 8.89
CA ASN A 284 4.18 21.09 8.84
C ASN A 284 3.75 19.64 8.58
N GLY A 285 4.27 19.07 7.49
CA GLY A 285 4.16 17.65 7.15
C GLY A 285 5.51 16.92 7.26
N SER A 286 6.44 17.24 6.35
CA SER A 286 7.78 16.63 6.33
C SER A 286 8.66 17.06 7.51
N ASP A 287 8.56 18.31 7.97
CA ASP A 287 9.20 18.75 9.21
C ASP A 287 8.32 18.40 10.42
N ALA A 288 8.32 17.12 10.79
CA ALA A 288 7.61 16.63 11.97
C ALA A 288 8.17 17.19 13.31
N ALA A 289 9.31 17.90 13.30
CA ALA A 289 9.89 18.51 14.48
C ALA A 289 9.35 19.92 14.78
N ALA A 290 8.66 20.54 13.81
CA ALA A 290 8.10 21.90 13.90
C ALA A 290 6.65 21.98 14.41
N ALA A 291 6.13 20.93 15.06
CA ALA A 291 4.74 20.86 15.52
C ALA A 291 4.36 22.03 16.44
N ALA A 292 3.26 22.72 16.10
CA ALA A 292 2.77 23.89 16.83
C ALA A 292 1.68 23.56 17.85
N THR A 293 0.95 22.44 17.70
CA THR A 293 -0.05 21.95 18.66
C THR A 293 0.58 21.77 20.04
N THR A 294 0.05 22.45 21.06
CA THR A 294 0.58 22.42 22.43
C THR A 294 -0.19 21.46 23.33
N ALA A 295 0.49 20.87 24.31
CA ALA A 295 -0.11 20.20 25.46
C ALA A 295 0.45 20.82 26.75
N VAL A 296 -0.37 21.56 27.50
CA VAL A 296 0.04 22.23 28.75
C VAL A 296 -0.36 21.36 29.93
N GLU A 297 0.60 20.95 30.76
CA GLU A 297 0.29 20.18 31.97
C GLU A 297 -0.49 21.03 33.00
N LYS A 298 -1.52 20.42 33.60
CA LYS A 298 -2.31 20.91 34.75
C LYS A 298 -2.14 19.93 35.92
N ASP A 299 -2.93 20.04 36.98
CA ASP A 299 -2.73 19.21 38.18
C ASP A 299 -3.05 17.72 37.93
N ASP A 300 -4.17 17.45 37.25
CA ASP A 300 -4.73 16.12 36.96
C ASP A 300 -4.79 15.76 35.46
N HIS A 301 -4.72 16.74 34.56
CA HIS A 301 -4.83 16.56 33.10
C HIS A 301 -3.74 17.32 32.31
N TYR A 302 -3.74 17.11 30.99
CA TYR A 302 -3.09 17.98 29.99
C TYR A 302 -4.14 18.73 29.19
N LEU A 303 -3.90 20.02 28.93
CA LEU A 303 -4.74 20.88 28.10
C LEU A 303 -4.14 20.99 26.69
N LEU A 304 -4.80 20.36 25.71
CA LEU A 304 -4.36 20.29 24.32
C LEU A 304 -5.04 21.38 23.48
N ASN A 305 -4.23 22.10 22.70
CA ASN A 305 -4.68 23.17 21.79
C ASN A 305 -3.90 23.12 20.46
N GLY A 306 -4.61 23.09 19.34
CA GLY A 306 -4.03 23.11 17.99
C GLY A 306 -4.88 22.41 16.92
N THR A 307 -4.30 22.20 15.75
CA THR A 307 -5.00 21.58 14.61
C THR A 307 -4.08 20.59 13.91
N LYS A 308 -4.53 19.33 13.84
CA LYS A 308 -3.91 18.26 13.06
C LYS A 308 -4.61 18.15 11.70
N GLN A 309 -3.85 17.87 10.65
CA GLN A 309 -4.28 17.97 9.25
C GLN A 309 -3.95 16.67 8.50
N TRP A 310 -4.79 16.31 7.53
CA TRP A 310 -4.71 15.05 6.75
C TRP A 310 -4.90 13.77 7.58
N ILE A 311 -5.70 13.81 8.65
CA ILE A 311 -5.84 12.67 9.55
C ILE A 311 -6.79 11.65 8.95
N SER A 312 -6.20 10.57 8.43
CA SER A 312 -6.93 9.39 7.96
C SER A 312 -7.63 8.66 9.11
N ASN A 313 -8.72 7.94 8.79
CA ASN A 313 -9.62 7.24 9.73
C ASN A 313 -10.44 8.18 10.65
N SER A 314 -10.18 9.48 10.67
CA SER A 314 -10.67 10.44 11.68
C SER A 314 -12.19 10.51 11.89
N TYR A 315 -13.01 10.19 10.87
CA TYR A 315 -14.47 10.17 11.02
C TYR A 315 -15.04 8.85 11.57
N GLU A 316 -14.29 7.76 11.46
CA GLU A 316 -14.76 6.41 11.83
C GLU A 316 -13.93 5.78 12.96
N GLY A 317 -12.81 6.41 13.34
CA GLY A 317 -11.98 5.99 14.45
C GLY A 317 -12.53 6.41 15.82
N ALA A 318 -12.18 5.62 16.84
CA ALA A 318 -12.63 5.84 18.22
C ALA A 318 -11.66 6.71 19.05
N SER A 319 -10.38 6.69 18.67
CA SER A 319 -9.32 7.51 19.29
C SER A 319 -8.14 7.70 18.33
N THR A 320 -7.18 8.54 18.73
CA THR A 320 -5.99 8.85 17.96
C THR A 320 -4.76 9.11 18.84
N LEU A 321 -3.58 8.77 18.33
CA LEU A 321 -2.30 9.19 18.89
C LEU A 321 -1.94 10.60 18.39
N VAL A 322 -2.06 11.61 19.26
CA VAL A 322 -1.72 13.01 18.98
C VAL A 322 -0.30 13.33 19.42
N PHE A 323 0.48 13.94 18.54
CA PHE A 323 1.82 14.43 18.87
C PHE A 323 1.79 15.93 19.14
N ALA A 324 1.96 16.35 20.40
CA ALA A 324 1.85 17.75 20.81
C ALA A 324 3.07 18.19 21.62
N THR A 325 3.46 19.46 21.51
CA THR A 325 4.62 19.99 22.23
C THR A 325 4.26 20.42 23.66
N THR A 326 4.96 19.84 24.63
CA THR A 326 4.94 20.22 26.05
C THR A 326 5.97 21.31 26.36
N ASP A 327 7.03 21.42 25.56
CA ASP A 327 8.02 22.51 25.62
C ASP A 327 8.54 22.88 24.23
N LYS A 328 8.14 24.06 23.73
CA LYS A 328 8.57 24.60 22.44
C LYS A 328 10.07 24.95 22.39
N GLN A 329 10.71 25.26 23.52
CA GLN A 329 12.14 25.58 23.56
C GLN A 329 13.00 24.35 23.28
N ARG A 330 12.53 23.16 23.69
CA ARG A 330 13.19 21.86 23.45
C ARG A 330 13.02 21.31 22.03
N LYS A 331 12.26 21.97 21.15
CA LYS A 331 11.99 21.53 19.76
C LYS A 331 11.51 20.07 19.74
N HIS A 332 12.07 19.21 18.89
CA HIS A 332 11.72 17.78 18.83
C HIS A 332 11.85 17.03 20.17
N LYS A 333 12.69 17.49 21.12
CA LYS A 333 12.85 16.89 22.45
C LYS A 333 11.80 17.37 23.47
N GLY A 334 10.85 18.21 23.03
CA GLY A 334 9.72 18.71 23.81
C GLY A 334 8.38 18.37 23.13
N ILE A 335 8.36 17.34 22.29
CA ILE A 335 7.13 16.74 21.72
C ILE A 335 6.79 15.48 22.52
N SER A 336 5.55 15.34 22.94
CA SER A 336 4.99 14.17 23.64
C SER A 336 3.90 13.51 22.79
N CYS A 337 3.58 12.25 23.10
CA CYS A 337 2.51 11.50 22.46
C CYS A 337 1.34 11.32 23.44
N PHE A 338 0.11 11.57 22.99
CA PHE A 338 -1.10 11.51 23.81
C PHE A 338 -2.17 10.66 23.14
N LEU A 339 -2.86 9.83 23.91
CA LEU A 339 -4.03 9.09 23.46
C LEU A 339 -5.28 9.96 23.64
N VAL A 340 -5.95 10.30 22.54
CA VAL A 340 -7.06 11.28 22.50
C VAL A 340 -8.32 10.62 21.93
N PRO A 341 -9.48 10.66 22.62
CA PRO A 341 -10.71 10.09 22.09
C PRO A 341 -11.25 10.95 20.93
N LEU A 342 -11.88 10.33 19.94
CA LEU A 342 -12.48 11.04 18.80
C LEU A 342 -13.99 11.25 19.00
N PRO A 343 -14.58 12.35 18.51
CA PRO A 343 -15.91 12.78 18.94
C PRO A 343 -17.07 11.93 18.42
N ASN A 344 -16.89 11.21 17.30
CA ASN A 344 -17.97 10.43 16.68
C ASN A 344 -18.23 9.08 17.40
N PHE A 345 -17.17 8.44 17.89
CA PHE A 345 -17.21 7.09 18.48
C PHE A 345 -16.25 6.98 19.69
N PRO A 346 -16.33 7.89 20.67
CA PRO A 346 -15.29 8.05 21.69
C PRO A 346 -15.03 6.77 22.46
N ASP A 347 -13.78 6.36 22.52
CA ASP A 347 -13.38 5.20 23.32
C ASP A 347 -13.41 5.54 24.82
N GLU A 348 -14.33 4.92 25.56
CA GLU A 348 -14.51 5.14 27.01
C GLU A 348 -13.23 4.86 27.81
N ASN A 349 -12.45 3.84 27.40
CA ASN A 349 -11.16 3.48 28.02
C ASN A 349 -10.05 4.52 27.75
N VAL A 350 -10.30 5.49 26.87
CA VAL A 350 -9.41 6.62 26.56
C VAL A 350 -10.00 7.94 27.08
N ALA A 351 -11.31 8.11 27.05
CA ALA A 351 -11.98 9.35 27.43
C ALA A 351 -11.97 9.62 28.94
N GLY A 352 -11.97 8.56 29.76
CA GLY A 352 -11.94 8.68 31.22
C GLY A 352 -13.03 9.62 31.75
N SER A 353 -12.66 10.53 32.64
CA SER A 353 -13.55 11.53 33.24
C SER A 353 -13.85 12.75 32.36
N PHE A 354 -13.13 12.97 31.25
CA PHE A 354 -13.16 14.25 30.50
C PHE A 354 -13.98 14.21 29.20
N SER A 355 -14.41 13.02 28.76
CA SER A 355 -15.11 12.81 27.48
C SER A 355 -14.24 13.21 26.26
N SER A 356 -14.82 13.25 25.07
CA SER A 356 -14.20 13.82 23.86
C SER A 356 -14.30 15.36 23.79
N SER A 357 -14.35 16.01 24.96
CA SER A 357 -14.51 17.46 25.09
C SER A 357 -13.32 18.22 24.48
N GLY A 358 -13.62 19.32 23.78
CA GLY A 358 -12.63 20.12 23.05
C GLY A 358 -12.12 19.51 21.74
N VAL A 359 -12.49 18.26 21.39
CA VAL A 359 -12.11 17.63 20.11
C VAL A 359 -13.20 17.86 19.07
N LYS A 360 -12.82 18.39 17.90
CA LYS A 360 -13.70 18.59 16.74
C LYS A 360 -13.07 18.00 15.48
N LEU A 361 -13.90 17.60 14.52
CA LEU A 361 -13.44 17.20 13.19
C LEU A 361 -13.68 18.33 12.19
N GLY A 362 -12.74 18.52 11.27
CA GLY A 362 -12.96 19.31 10.06
C GLY A 362 -13.87 18.58 9.06
N GLN A 363 -14.14 19.21 7.92
CA GLN A 363 -14.82 18.54 6.80
C GLN A 363 -13.99 17.35 6.27
N LYS A 364 -14.66 16.38 5.64
CA LYS A 364 -13.96 15.32 4.89
C LYS A 364 -13.29 15.93 3.65
N GLU A 365 -11.99 15.70 3.51
CA GLU A 365 -11.20 16.13 2.36
C GLU A 365 -11.57 15.29 1.11
N ASP A 366 -11.97 15.98 0.03
CA ASP A 366 -12.07 15.39 -1.30
C ASP A 366 -10.66 15.20 -1.89
N LYS A 367 -10.44 14.07 -2.56
CA LYS A 367 -9.10 13.58 -2.91
C LYS A 367 -9.10 12.62 -4.09
N LEU A 368 -7.98 12.63 -4.82
CA LEU A 368 -7.77 11.89 -6.07
C LEU A 368 -8.07 10.38 -5.93
N GLY A 369 -7.41 9.71 -4.99
CA GLY A 369 -7.55 8.28 -4.73
C GLY A 369 -7.91 8.01 -3.27
N ILE A 370 -7.94 6.73 -2.90
CA ILE A 370 -8.27 6.20 -1.56
C ILE A 370 -9.57 6.80 -0.97
N ARG A 371 -10.55 7.09 -1.83
CA ARG A 371 -11.76 7.87 -1.52
C ARG A 371 -12.69 7.20 -0.50
N ALA A 372 -12.59 5.87 -0.35
CA ALA A 372 -13.30 5.10 0.68
C ALA A 372 -12.64 5.18 2.08
N SER A 373 -11.54 5.91 2.24
CA SER A 373 -11.01 6.30 3.56
C SER A 373 -11.41 7.73 3.91
N SER A 374 -11.78 8.01 5.16
CA SER A 374 -11.91 9.40 5.62
C SER A 374 -10.54 10.06 5.73
N THR A 375 -10.53 11.37 5.58
CA THR A 375 -9.37 12.25 5.80
C THR A 375 -9.94 13.60 6.21
N ALA A 376 -9.48 14.17 7.32
CA ALA A 376 -10.00 15.45 7.82
C ALA A 376 -8.97 16.14 8.74
N GLN A 377 -9.34 17.32 9.25
CA GLN A 377 -8.69 17.90 10.41
C GLN A 377 -9.16 17.23 11.71
N VAL A 378 -8.26 17.13 12.69
CA VAL A 378 -8.60 16.94 14.11
C VAL A 378 -8.20 18.22 14.84
N ILE A 379 -9.19 18.97 15.29
CA ILE A 379 -9.05 20.28 15.94
C ILE A 379 -9.20 20.06 17.44
N MET A 380 -8.30 20.65 18.22
CA MET A 380 -8.33 20.63 19.69
C MET A 380 -8.39 22.07 20.20
N GLU A 381 -9.47 22.39 20.89
CA GLU A 381 -9.74 23.67 21.55
C GLU A 381 -9.96 23.39 23.04
N ASP A 382 -8.99 23.75 23.88
CA ASP A 382 -8.99 23.48 25.34
C ASP A 382 -9.38 22.03 25.71
N CYS A 383 -8.89 21.08 24.91
CA CYS A 383 -9.17 19.65 25.07
C CYS A 383 -8.46 19.09 26.31
N GLN A 384 -9.20 18.51 27.25
CA GLN A 384 -8.68 18.00 28.52
C GLN A 384 -8.44 16.50 28.42
N ILE A 385 -7.20 16.07 28.67
CA ILE A 385 -6.74 14.69 28.49
C ILE A 385 -6.12 14.17 29.80
N PRO A 386 -6.54 13.02 30.35
CA PRO A 386 -5.96 12.46 31.58
C PRO A 386 -4.44 12.32 31.53
N LYS A 387 -3.75 12.45 32.67
CA LYS A 387 -2.28 12.26 32.71
C LYS A 387 -1.85 10.84 32.32
N GLU A 388 -2.66 9.83 32.61
CA GLU A 388 -2.44 8.45 32.17
C GLU A 388 -2.61 8.21 30.67
N ASN A 389 -3.07 9.19 29.89
CA ASN A 389 -3.13 9.10 28.42
C ASN A 389 -1.82 9.53 27.74
N LEU A 390 -0.81 9.97 28.50
CA LEU A 390 0.55 10.13 27.98
C LEU A 390 1.10 8.76 27.54
N VAL A 391 1.57 8.66 26.30
CA VAL A 391 2.16 7.44 25.73
C VAL A 391 3.68 7.61 25.69
N GLY A 392 4.40 6.71 26.36
CA GLY A 392 5.82 6.86 26.65
C GLY A 392 6.09 7.90 27.74
N GLN A 393 7.19 8.66 27.60
CA GLN A 393 7.58 9.73 28.54
C GLN A 393 7.40 11.13 27.93
N SER A 394 7.33 12.16 28.76
CA SER A 394 7.21 13.54 28.26
C SER A 394 8.48 13.97 27.52
N GLY A 395 8.32 14.36 26.24
CA GLY A 395 9.43 14.65 25.31
C GLY A 395 9.90 13.47 24.45
N ASP A 396 9.34 12.26 24.61
CA ASP A 396 9.68 11.08 23.80
C ASP A 396 8.87 10.99 22.48
N GLY A 397 7.87 11.86 22.30
CA GLY A 397 6.87 11.80 21.21
C GLY A 397 7.46 11.83 19.81
N PHE A 398 8.51 12.63 19.56
CA PHE A 398 9.17 12.62 18.24
C PHE A 398 9.88 11.29 17.95
N LYS A 399 10.53 10.69 18.95
CA LYS A 399 11.18 9.37 18.86
C LYS A 399 10.14 8.25 18.64
N ILE A 400 9.00 8.33 19.33
CA ILE A 400 7.84 7.46 19.12
C ILE A 400 7.35 7.57 17.67
N ALA A 401 7.07 8.80 17.20
CA ALA A 401 6.61 9.04 15.83
C ALA A 401 7.56 8.45 14.78
N MET A 402 8.87 8.73 14.87
CA MET A 402 9.85 8.19 13.91
C MET A 402 9.91 6.66 13.90
N LYS A 403 9.86 6.00 15.07
CA LYS A 403 9.91 4.53 15.16
C LYS A 403 8.62 3.86 14.67
N LEU A 404 7.48 4.54 14.78
CA LEU A 404 6.21 4.06 14.22
C LEU A 404 6.14 4.23 12.70
N LEU A 405 6.58 5.37 12.15
CA LEU A 405 6.69 5.57 10.70
C LEU A 405 7.64 4.55 10.03
N ASP A 406 8.71 4.14 10.71
CA ASP A 406 9.56 3.04 10.21
C ASP A 406 8.75 1.73 10.02
N GLY A 407 7.80 1.44 10.90
CA GLY A 407 6.88 0.31 10.76
C GLY A 407 5.76 0.54 9.74
N GLY A 408 5.17 1.73 9.74
CA GLY A 408 4.07 2.13 8.84
C GLY A 408 4.44 2.09 7.36
N ARG A 409 5.65 2.55 7.03
CA ARG A 409 6.26 2.40 5.70
C ARG A 409 6.26 0.96 5.16
N ILE A 410 6.37 -0.07 5.99
CA ILE A 410 6.28 -1.48 5.55
C ILE A 410 4.84 -1.83 5.14
N GLY A 411 3.84 -1.33 5.88
CA GLY A 411 2.43 -1.45 5.52
C GLY A 411 2.08 -0.72 4.22
N ILE A 412 2.58 0.50 4.04
CA ILE A 412 2.45 1.26 2.79
C ILE A 412 3.19 0.59 1.63
N ALA A 413 4.33 -0.05 1.87
CA ALA A 413 5.03 -0.80 0.84
C ALA A 413 4.21 -2.02 0.38
N GLY A 414 3.61 -2.78 1.31
CA GLY A 414 2.63 -3.82 0.99
C GLY A 414 1.42 -3.26 0.22
N GLN A 415 0.86 -2.14 0.67
CA GLN A 415 -0.27 -1.47 -0.01
C GLN A 415 0.07 -1.11 -1.47
N ALA A 416 1.23 -0.50 -1.68
CA ALA A 416 1.71 -0.12 -3.01
C ALA A 416 1.99 -1.34 -3.90
N LEU A 417 2.53 -2.43 -3.35
CA LEU A 417 2.69 -3.71 -4.05
C LEU A 417 1.34 -4.29 -4.50
N GLY A 418 0.31 -4.24 -3.65
CA GLY A 418 -1.04 -4.67 -4.00
C GLY A 418 -1.60 -3.90 -5.20
N ILE A 419 -1.46 -2.56 -5.21
CA ILE A 419 -1.86 -1.71 -6.34
C ILE A 419 -1.09 -2.07 -7.62
N ALA A 420 0.23 -2.27 -7.51
CA ALA A 420 1.09 -2.62 -8.63
C ALA A 420 0.70 -4.00 -9.22
N GLN A 421 0.49 -4.99 -8.36
CA GLN A 421 0.08 -6.35 -8.70
C GLN A 421 -1.30 -6.36 -9.37
N ALA A 422 -2.28 -5.64 -8.84
CA ALA A 422 -3.61 -5.48 -9.45
C ALA A 422 -3.56 -4.81 -10.83
N SER A 423 -2.65 -3.84 -11.00
CA SER A 423 -2.40 -3.16 -12.28
C SER A 423 -1.80 -4.12 -13.32
N LEU A 424 -0.81 -4.94 -12.91
CA LEU A 424 -0.22 -5.97 -13.77
C LEU A 424 -1.26 -7.04 -14.16
N GLU A 425 -2.06 -7.54 -13.21
CA GLU A 425 -3.12 -8.51 -13.49
C GLU A 425 -4.16 -7.97 -14.49
N CYS A 426 -4.56 -6.70 -14.33
CA CYS A 426 -5.46 -6.01 -15.26
C CYS A 426 -4.85 -5.90 -16.67
N ALA A 427 -3.59 -5.46 -16.76
CA ALA A 427 -2.85 -5.31 -18.02
C ALA A 427 -2.64 -6.65 -18.73
N VAL A 428 -2.20 -7.70 -18.02
CA VAL A 428 -1.98 -9.04 -18.55
C VAL A 428 -3.28 -9.65 -19.06
N LYS A 429 -4.39 -9.52 -18.31
CA LYS A 429 -5.70 -9.99 -18.74
C LYS A 429 -6.13 -9.29 -20.04
N TYR A 430 -6.15 -7.96 -20.05
CA TYR A 430 -6.57 -7.19 -21.22
C TYR A 430 -5.70 -7.48 -22.43
N ALA A 431 -4.38 -7.62 -22.25
CA ALA A 431 -3.44 -7.96 -23.33
C ALA A 431 -3.70 -9.35 -23.95
N ASN A 432 -4.24 -10.29 -23.18
CA ASN A 432 -4.61 -11.63 -23.64
C ASN A 432 -6.05 -11.73 -24.17
N GLU A 433 -6.86 -10.69 -24.06
CA GLU A 433 -8.26 -10.65 -24.53
C GLU A 433 -8.44 -9.71 -25.72
N ARG A 434 -7.78 -8.55 -25.72
CA ARG A 434 -7.91 -7.51 -26.74
C ARG A 434 -7.19 -7.86 -28.03
N TYR A 435 -7.90 -7.74 -29.16
CA TYR A 435 -7.32 -7.78 -30.50
C TYR A 435 -7.03 -6.39 -31.07
N ALA A 436 -5.95 -6.29 -31.85
CA ALA A 436 -5.64 -5.19 -32.78
C ALA A 436 -4.79 -5.75 -33.94
N PHE A 437 -4.82 -5.12 -35.11
CA PHE A 437 -4.00 -5.51 -36.29
C PHE A 437 -3.99 -7.02 -36.64
N GLY A 438 -5.08 -7.73 -36.34
CA GLY A 438 -5.27 -9.17 -36.63
C GLY A 438 -4.93 -10.13 -35.49
N GLU A 439 -4.21 -9.69 -34.45
CA GLU A 439 -3.72 -10.55 -33.36
C GLU A 439 -4.10 -10.02 -31.97
N LYS A 440 -3.91 -10.85 -30.94
CA LYS A 440 -4.02 -10.39 -29.54
C LYS A 440 -2.87 -9.43 -29.22
N ILE A 441 -3.14 -8.31 -28.52
CA ILE A 441 -2.10 -7.28 -28.33
C ILE A 441 -0.91 -7.78 -27.50
N GLY A 442 -1.12 -8.76 -26.62
CA GLY A 442 -0.06 -9.52 -25.93
C GLY A 442 0.81 -10.41 -26.83
N LYS A 443 0.74 -10.27 -28.16
CA LYS A 443 1.72 -10.81 -29.12
C LYS A 443 2.76 -9.78 -29.56
N TYR A 444 2.54 -8.49 -29.34
CA TYR A 444 3.46 -7.43 -29.78
C TYR A 444 4.55 -7.15 -28.76
N TYR A 445 5.79 -7.01 -29.24
CA TYR A 445 6.98 -6.80 -28.41
C TYR A 445 6.86 -5.60 -27.45
N ALA A 446 6.27 -4.48 -27.90
CA ALA A 446 6.05 -3.29 -27.08
C ALA A 446 5.06 -3.49 -25.91
N VAL A 447 4.31 -4.60 -25.89
CA VAL A 447 3.51 -5.03 -24.73
C VAL A 447 4.32 -5.98 -23.85
N HIS A 448 5.16 -6.85 -24.42
CA HIS A 448 6.09 -7.71 -23.66
C HIS A 448 7.09 -6.90 -22.83
N GLU A 449 7.67 -5.87 -23.43
CA GLU A 449 8.60 -4.91 -22.81
C GLU A 449 8.00 -4.29 -21.55
N LYS A 450 6.81 -3.68 -21.67
CA LYS A 450 6.08 -3.07 -20.55
C LYS A 450 5.75 -4.06 -19.44
N LEU A 451 5.24 -5.24 -19.80
CA LEU A 451 4.90 -6.27 -18.82
C LEU A 451 6.13 -6.82 -18.08
N ALA A 452 7.29 -6.88 -18.73
CA ALA A 452 8.55 -7.27 -18.10
C ALA A 452 9.07 -6.19 -17.12
N ASP A 453 9.02 -4.91 -17.49
CA ASP A 453 9.41 -3.80 -16.60
C ASP A 453 8.49 -3.70 -15.37
N MET A 454 7.19 -3.98 -15.54
CA MET A 454 6.22 -4.02 -14.45
C MET A 454 6.52 -5.17 -13.47
N ASP A 455 6.68 -6.41 -13.98
CA ASP A 455 7.01 -7.59 -13.16
C ASP A 455 8.34 -7.41 -12.40
N LEU A 456 9.39 -6.92 -13.08
CA LEU A 456 10.70 -6.67 -12.48
C LEU A 456 10.65 -5.64 -11.34
N GLN A 457 9.93 -4.53 -11.52
CA GLN A 457 9.77 -3.51 -10.48
C GLN A 457 8.97 -4.02 -9.28
N ILE A 458 7.90 -4.78 -9.54
CA ILE A 458 7.09 -5.43 -8.50
C ILE A 458 7.95 -6.41 -7.68
N TRP A 459 8.69 -7.32 -8.32
CA TRP A 459 9.57 -8.26 -7.61
C TRP A 459 10.69 -7.58 -6.83
N SER A 460 11.33 -6.55 -7.41
CA SER A 460 12.38 -5.79 -6.73
C SER A 460 11.85 -5.10 -5.46
N ALA A 461 10.68 -4.46 -5.54
CA ALA A 461 10.03 -3.83 -4.41
C ALA A 461 9.53 -4.84 -3.35
N ARG A 462 9.02 -6.00 -3.78
CA ARG A 462 8.54 -7.08 -2.91
C ARG A 462 9.65 -7.65 -2.05
N LEU A 463 10.79 -7.98 -2.66
CA LEU A 463 11.97 -8.50 -1.95
C LEU A 463 12.54 -7.48 -0.94
N LEU A 464 12.56 -6.18 -1.28
CA LEU A 464 12.93 -5.12 -0.33
C LEU A 464 11.94 -5.01 0.84
N THR A 465 10.64 -5.21 0.57
CA THR A 465 9.59 -5.14 1.59
C THR A 465 9.67 -6.30 2.56
N TRP A 466 9.83 -7.53 2.05
CA TRP A 466 10.04 -8.72 2.87
C TRP A 466 11.36 -8.64 3.65
N GLN A 467 12.44 -8.10 3.08
CA GLN A 467 13.67 -7.84 3.81
C GLN A 467 13.42 -6.92 5.02
N ALA A 468 12.76 -5.77 4.81
CA ALA A 468 12.47 -4.82 5.89
C ALA A 468 11.57 -5.43 6.98
N ALA A 469 10.58 -6.25 6.60
CA ALA A 469 9.71 -6.97 7.52
C ALA A 469 10.50 -7.99 8.37
N CYS A 470 11.30 -8.86 7.74
CA CYS A 470 12.12 -9.85 8.45
C CYS A 470 13.20 -9.20 9.34
N MET A 471 13.71 -8.00 9.00
CA MET A 471 14.59 -7.23 9.88
C MET A 471 13.84 -6.71 11.13
N LYS A 472 12.60 -6.22 10.96
CA LYS A 472 11.73 -5.84 12.09
C LYS A 472 11.45 -7.04 13.01
N ASP A 473 11.16 -8.21 12.45
CA ASP A 473 10.89 -9.43 13.22
C ASP A 473 12.09 -9.93 14.04
N ARG A 474 13.31 -9.74 13.52
CA ARG A 474 14.55 -10.04 14.27
C ARG A 474 14.98 -8.93 15.24
N GLY A 475 14.22 -7.85 15.37
CA GLY A 475 14.52 -6.72 16.25
C GLY A 475 15.70 -5.84 15.77
N GLU A 476 16.08 -5.93 14.50
CA GLU A 476 17.25 -5.25 13.93
C GLU A 476 17.02 -3.75 13.68
N GLU A 477 18.09 -3.04 13.29
CA GLU A 477 18.00 -1.66 12.81
C GLU A 477 17.49 -1.62 11.36
N PHE A 478 16.18 -1.42 11.19
CA PHE A 478 15.50 -1.51 9.90
C PHE A 478 15.08 -0.17 9.27
N THR A 479 15.42 1.00 9.85
CA THR A 479 15.02 2.34 9.32
C THR A 479 15.36 2.49 7.84
N ARG A 480 16.58 2.10 7.43
CA ARG A 480 17.03 2.21 6.03
C ARG A 480 16.32 1.21 5.11
N ALA A 481 16.04 0.00 5.58
CA ALA A 481 15.34 -1.02 4.80
C ALA A 481 13.87 -0.61 4.57
N SER A 482 13.22 -0.11 5.62
CA SER A 482 11.88 0.49 5.59
C SER A 482 11.78 1.66 4.60
N ALA A 483 12.73 2.60 4.65
CA ALA A 483 12.75 3.70 3.69
C ALA A 483 12.98 3.23 2.24
N ARG A 484 13.84 2.22 2.03
CA ARG A 484 14.08 1.60 0.71
C ARG A 484 12.83 0.92 0.16
N CYS A 485 12.15 0.08 0.95
CA CYS A 485 11.02 -0.70 0.46
C CYS A 485 9.82 0.19 0.12
N LYS A 486 9.48 1.16 0.97
CA LYS A 486 8.40 2.12 0.72
C LYS A 486 8.69 3.00 -0.50
N TYR A 487 9.93 3.46 -0.67
CA TYR A 487 10.33 4.19 -1.88
C TYR A 487 10.19 3.33 -3.14
N ALA A 488 10.75 2.11 -3.16
CA ALA A 488 10.69 1.22 -4.31
C ALA A 488 9.25 0.83 -4.67
N ALA A 489 8.45 0.40 -3.68
CA ALA A 489 7.07 -0.03 -3.89
C ALA A 489 6.16 1.11 -4.37
N SER A 490 6.27 2.31 -3.80
CA SER A 490 5.47 3.46 -4.25
C SER A 490 5.80 3.90 -5.68
N LYS A 491 7.08 3.86 -6.08
CA LYS A 491 7.47 4.11 -7.49
C LYS A 491 6.95 3.00 -8.42
N ALA A 492 7.06 1.74 -8.02
CA ALA A 492 6.54 0.59 -8.78
C ALA A 492 5.02 0.65 -8.96
N ALA A 493 4.26 1.06 -7.93
CA ALA A 493 2.81 1.23 -8.00
C ALA A 493 2.38 2.26 -9.05
N THR A 494 2.96 3.48 -8.99
CA THR A 494 2.63 4.54 -9.96
C THR A 494 3.05 4.14 -11.38
N PHE A 495 4.19 3.48 -11.55
CA PHE A 495 4.65 2.97 -12.85
C PHE A 495 3.69 1.91 -13.40
N CYS A 496 3.39 0.87 -12.62
CA CYS A 496 2.55 -0.24 -13.09
C CYS A 496 1.12 0.20 -13.37
N ALA A 497 0.56 1.12 -12.58
CA ALA A 497 -0.76 1.68 -12.85
C ALA A 497 -0.78 2.54 -14.12
N ASN A 498 0.25 3.36 -14.36
CA ASN A 498 0.39 4.13 -15.61
C ASN A 498 0.51 3.22 -16.84
N GLU A 499 1.36 2.19 -16.77
CA GLU A 499 1.56 1.25 -17.87
C GLU A 499 0.34 0.36 -18.11
N ALA A 500 -0.43 0.01 -17.07
CA ALA A 500 -1.71 -0.65 -17.23
C ALA A 500 -2.71 0.21 -18.01
N ILE A 501 -2.85 1.51 -17.69
CA ILE A 501 -3.66 2.44 -18.48
C ILE A 501 -3.17 2.48 -19.93
N GLN A 502 -1.84 2.55 -20.14
CA GLN A 502 -1.25 2.63 -21.48
C GLN A 502 -1.45 1.35 -22.32
N ILE A 503 -1.49 0.16 -21.69
CA ILE A 503 -1.78 -1.14 -22.33
C ILE A 503 -3.27 -1.29 -22.64
N LEU A 504 -4.16 -0.78 -21.77
CA LEU A 504 -5.61 -0.74 -22.02
C LEU A 504 -6.00 0.32 -23.07
N GLY A 505 -5.16 1.34 -23.28
CA GLY A 505 -5.41 2.46 -24.18
C GLY A 505 -6.62 3.27 -23.72
N GLY A 506 -7.55 3.58 -24.63
CA GLY A 506 -8.77 4.32 -24.29
C GLY A 506 -9.63 3.66 -23.21
N MET A 507 -9.59 2.32 -23.07
CA MET A 507 -10.29 1.63 -21.98
C MET A 507 -9.64 1.84 -20.61
N GLY A 508 -8.39 2.27 -20.55
CA GLY A 508 -7.68 2.54 -19.29
C GLY A 508 -8.03 3.90 -18.68
N TYR A 509 -8.68 4.78 -19.44
CA TYR A 509 -9.02 6.15 -19.05
C TYR A 509 -10.50 6.32 -18.63
N VAL A 510 -11.28 5.24 -18.67
CA VAL A 510 -12.72 5.24 -18.32
C VAL A 510 -12.98 4.39 -17.08
N SER A 511 -13.94 4.82 -16.26
CA SER A 511 -14.33 4.16 -15.00
C SER A 511 -14.90 2.75 -15.15
N ASP A 512 -15.17 2.30 -16.37
CA ASP A 512 -15.58 0.93 -16.68
C ASP A 512 -14.45 -0.09 -16.42
N MET A 513 -13.20 0.37 -16.30
CA MET A 513 -12.02 -0.45 -15.97
C MET A 513 -11.32 0.10 -14.71
N PRO A 514 -10.81 -0.76 -13.81
CA PRO A 514 -10.23 -0.31 -12.54
C PRO A 514 -8.84 0.34 -12.66
N ALA A 515 -8.24 0.38 -13.85
CA ALA A 515 -6.89 0.90 -14.07
C ALA A 515 -6.75 2.39 -13.71
N GLU A 516 -7.78 3.20 -14.00
CA GLU A 516 -7.79 4.61 -13.62
C GLU A 516 -7.76 4.78 -12.08
N ARG A 517 -8.55 3.97 -11.35
CA ARG A 517 -8.55 3.94 -9.89
C ARG A 517 -7.21 3.50 -9.32
N TYR A 518 -6.58 2.46 -9.89
CA TYR A 518 -5.24 2.03 -9.45
C TYR A 518 -4.21 3.15 -9.59
N PHE A 519 -4.28 3.99 -10.63
CA PHE A 519 -3.37 5.13 -10.79
C PHE A 519 -3.66 6.25 -9.78
N ARG A 520 -4.94 6.56 -9.54
CA ARG A 520 -5.37 7.50 -8.49
C ARG A 520 -4.92 7.06 -7.09
N ASP A 521 -5.09 5.78 -6.78
CA ASP A 521 -4.72 5.15 -5.50
C ASP A 521 -3.20 5.01 -5.34
N ALA A 522 -2.45 4.68 -6.40
CA ALA A 522 -1.00 4.60 -6.37
C ALA A 522 -0.36 5.95 -5.99
N ARG A 523 -0.90 7.05 -6.51
CA ARG A 523 -0.25 8.37 -6.47
C ARG A 523 0.04 8.87 -5.05
N ILE A 524 -0.80 8.56 -4.07
CA ILE A 524 -0.62 9.00 -2.67
C ILE A 524 0.49 8.24 -1.94
N THR A 525 0.83 7.02 -2.39
CA THR A 525 1.87 6.18 -1.76
C THR A 525 3.27 6.80 -1.83
N GLU A 526 3.51 7.69 -2.79
CA GLU A 526 4.76 8.47 -2.89
C GLU A 526 4.83 9.67 -1.93
N ILE A 527 3.71 10.03 -1.26
CA ILE A 527 3.56 11.28 -0.51
C ILE A 527 3.51 11.06 1.01
N TYR A 528 2.53 10.29 1.51
CA TYR A 528 2.38 10.07 2.96
C TYR A 528 3.44 9.12 3.54
N GLU A 529 3.53 8.98 4.88
CA GLU A 529 4.54 8.11 5.53
C GLU A 529 5.99 8.47 5.17
N GLY A 530 6.20 9.78 4.98
CA GLY A 530 7.38 10.39 4.37
C GLY A 530 7.31 10.36 2.85
N THR A 531 7.52 11.52 2.21
CA THR A 531 7.56 11.60 0.74
C THR A 531 8.71 10.76 0.17
N SER A 532 8.70 10.52 -1.14
CA SER A 532 9.86 9.95 -1.86
C SER A 532 11.16 10.69 -1.52
N GLU A 533 11.11 12.01 -1.36
CA GLU A 533 12.26 12.88 -1.03
C GLU A 533 12.77 12.64 0.39
N ILE A 534 11.87 12.52 1.37
CA ILE A 534 12.23 12.19 2.75
C ILE A 534 12.79 10.76 2.86
N ASN A 535 12.23 9.80 2.12
CA ASN A 535 12.78 8.44 2.08
C ASN A 535 14.18 8.44 1.44
N LYS A 536 14.38 9.14 0.31
CA LYS A 536 15.72 9.33 -0.29
C LYS A 536 16.71 9.99 0.68
N MET A 537 16.29 11.01 1.45
CA MET A 537 17.10 11.66 2.47
C MET A 537 17.53 10.68 3.57
N VAL A 538 16.60 9.93 4.15
CA VAL A 538 16.87 8.92 5.19
C VAL A 538 17.82 7.83 4.67
N ILE A 539 17.62 7.36 3.43
CA ILE A 539 18.51 6.38 2.79
C ILE A 539 19.91 6.95 2.63
N GLY A 540 20.05 8.17 2.09
CA GLY A 540 21.34 8.83 1.86
C GLY A 540 22.12 9.05 3.16
N GLN A 541 21.47 9.57 4.20
CA GLN A 541 22.09 9.78 5.52
C GLN A 541 22.57 8.46 6.14
N LYS A 542 21.77 7.39 6.09
CA LYS A 542 22.16 6.07 6.60
C LYS A 542 23.28 5.44 5.78
N VAL A 543 23.23 5.53 4.45
CA VAL A 543 24.30 5.04 3.57
C VAL A 543 25.63 5.75 3.88
N LEU A 544 25.64 7.09 3.98
CA LEU A 544 26.85 7.82 4.33
C LEU A 544 27.41 7.38 5.68
N LYS A 545 26.56 7.33 6.72
CA LYS A 545 27.00 6.92 8.06
C LYS A 545 27.64 5.53 8.06
N GLU A 546 26.91 4.52 7.58
CA GLU A 546 27.39 3.13 7.61
C GLU A 546 28.66 2.95 6.76
N MET A 547 28.75 3.64 5.61
CA MET A 547 29.92 3.56 4.73
C MET A 547 31.15 4.28 5.31
N THR A 548 30.98 5.25 6.21
CA THR A 548 32.08 5.82 7.01
C THR A 548 32.49 4.96 8.22
N GLU A 549 31.67 3.98 8.61
CA GLU A 549 31.97 3.02 9.68
C GLU A 549 32.67 1.74 9.13
N VAL A 550 32.92 1.67 7.82
CA VAL A 550 33.62 0.58 7.11
C VAL A 550 34.92 1.11 6.48
N ASP A 551 36.01 0.33 6.55
CA ASP A 551 37.26 0.66 5.83
C ASP A 551 37.09 0.38 4.32
N ILE A 552 36.62 1.39 3.59
CA ILE A 552 36.46 1.33 2.13
C ILE A 552 37.83 1.50 1.47
N VAL A 553 38.52 0.37 1.28
CA VAL A 553 39.83 0.30 0.63
C VAL A 553 39.71 0.59 -0.87
N LEU A 554 39.68 1.87 -1.24
CA LEU A 554 39.96 2.31 -2.59
C LEU A 554 41.44 2.00 -2.92
N PRO A 555 41.75 1.43 -4.11
CA PRO A 555 43.12 1.23 -4.57
C PRO A 555 43.94 2.51 -4.55
N ALA A 556 45.25 2.43 -4.29
CA ALA A 556 46.09 3.61 -4.06
C ALA A 556 46.08 4.63 -5.22
N HIS A 557 45.91 4.19 -6.48
CA HIS A 557 45.81 5.09 -7.64
C HIS A 557 44.45 5.78 -7.80
N TYR A 558 43.44 5.39 -7.02
CA TYR A 558 42.16 6.10 -6.88
C TYR A 558 42.06 6.91 -5.58
N ARG A 559 43.08 6.86 -4.71
CA ARG A 559 43.21 7.76 -3.55
C ARG A 559 43.81 9.09 -4.00
N ALA A 560 43.01 9.86 -4.74
CA ALA A 560 43.42 11.17 -5.26
C ALA A 560 43.40 12.25 -4.16
N HIS A 561 44.45 13.09 -4.20
CA HIS A 561 44.66 14.39 -3.52
C HIS A 561 43.72 14.82 -2.39
#